data_AF-A0A142XVM6-F1
#
_entry.id   AF-A0A142XVM6-F1
#
_cell.length_a   1.000
_cell.length_b   1.000
_cell.length_c   1.000
_cell.angle_alpha   90.00
_cell.angle_beta   90.00
_cell.angle_gamma   90.00
#
_symmetry.space_group_name_H-M   'P 1'
#
loop_
_entity.id
_entity.type
_entity.pdbx_description
1 polymer ?
#
loop_
_entity_poly.entity_id
_entity_poly.type
_entity_poly.pdbx_seq_one_letter_code
_entity_poly.pdbx_strand_id
1 'polypeptide(L)'
;MSDAMLNQDALTESEPSSSSDSILSSWVTGVSCLICVGVFLGLGAAEDANTWDRLSQFGYLPAHAIWDGQYWALITSAFVHIEIWHLALNVYWLWVLGSRLERSIGSLLFLLFFAISAFVSSSFELALSDSTGIGASGVVYAFFGFMWVARGKYTLFEEVLPANTIWLFVGWLFVCLSLSLADIWEVGNASHFSGIFFGASIAAACTLRPYRVLAVITAGTLLAASLMFCVWCPWSVTWLSNRAYKAHVAGRYLDAIEAYSQLIQREPEYAWAFQNRSYAYQAVGDNDQAERDMETAIQLDPSLKPME
;
A
#
# COMPACT_ATOMS: atom_id res chain seq x y z
N MET A 1 66.07 39.06 21.42
CA MET A 1 64.71 38.63 21.03
C MET A 1 64.89 37.49 20.05
N SER A 2 64.79 36.28 20.59
CA SER A 2 64.88 34.99 19.88
C SER A 2 63.46 34.58 19.47
N ASP A 3 63.40 33.72 18.46
CA ASP A 3 62.29 32.84 18.09
C ASP A 3 61.09 33.43 17.36
N ALA A 4 61.07 33.20 16.03
CA ALA A 4 60.07 32.31 15.41
C ALA A 4 60.27 32.23 13.89
N MET A 5 61.26 31.45 13.45
CA MET A 5 61.20 30.75 12.15
C MET A 5 60.84 29.30 12.46
N LEU A 6 59.57 28.92 12.33
CA LEU A 6 59.16 27.52 12.37
C LEU A 6 58.04 27.24 11.37
N ASN A 7 58.41 26.41 10.39
CA ASN A 7 57.63 25.39 9.69
C ASN A 7 56.24 25.75 9.16
N GLN A 8 56.21 26.01 7.86
CA GLN A 8 55.03 25.88 7.02
C GLN A 8 55.21 24.70 6.04
N ASP A 9 55.66 23.55 6.56
CA ASP A 9 55.78 22.29 5.81
C ASP A 9 55.58 21.13 6.80
N ALA A 10 54.34 20.65 6.88
CA ALA A 10 53.92 19.32 7.35
C ALA A 10 52.49 19.43 7.89
N LEU A 11 51.49 19.25 7.04
CA LEU A 11 50.19 18.62 7.33
C LEU A 11 49.43 18.48 5.99
N THR A 12 50.09 17.88 4.99
CA THR A 12 49.40 17.15 3.93
C THR A 12 49.07 15.77 4.51
N GLU A 13 48.03 15.71 5.35
CA GLU A 13 47.35 14.43 5.58
C GLU A 13 46.72 14.04 4.25
N SER A 14 47.32 13.04 3.62
CA SER A 14 46.78 12.33 2.47
C SER A 14 45.35 11.91 2.77
N GLU A 15 44.38 12.49 2.08
CA GLU A 15 43.03 11.94 2.01
C GLU A 15 43.12 10.46 1.62
N PRO A 16 42.53 9.53 2.39
CA PRO A 16 42.47 8.15 1.96
C PRO A 16 41.56 8.08 0.73
N SER A 17 42.18 7.77 -0.40
CA SER A 17 41.56 7.44 -1.67
C SER A 17 40.43 6.40 -1.52
N SER A 18 39.33 6.66 -2.22
CA SER A 18 38.32 5.70 -2.69
C SER A 18 37.69 4.78 -1.64
N SER A 19 36.68 5.27 -0.92
CA SER A 19 35.69 4.38 -0.31
C SER A 19 34.69 3.92 -1.38
N SER A 20 35.02 2.79 -2.01
CA SER A 20 34.15 1.90 -2.78
C SER A 20 32.65 2.26 -2.81
N ASP A 21 32.22 2.96 -3.86
CA ASP A 21 30.84 2.97 -4.36
C ASP A 21 30.49 1.56 -4.88
N SER A 22 30.39 0.61 -3.97
CA SER A 22 30.05 -0.76 -4.33
C SER A 22 28.53 -0.90 -4.34
N ILE A 23 28.00 -1.58 -5.35
CA ILE A 23 26.59 -2.01 -5.46
C ILE A 23 26.07 -2.67 -4.16
N LEU A 24 26.97 -3.17 -3.30
CA LEU A 24 26.67 -3.66 -1.96
C LEU A 24 26.09 -2.60 -1.00
N SER A 25 26.25 -1.30 -1.27
CA SER A 25 25.72 -0.22 -0.41
C SER A 25 24.20 -0.03 -0.52
N SER A 26 23.57 -0.63 -1.54
CA SER A 26 22.13 -0.49 -1.83
C SER A 26 21.49 -1.83 -2.20
N TRP A 27 21.92 -2.90 -1.54
CA TRP A 27 21.54 -4.25 -1.92
C TRP A 27 20.05 -4.53 -1.68
N VAL A 28 19.42 -3.91 -0.67
CA VAL A 28 17.98 -4.10 -0.42
C VAL A 28 17.18 -3.54 -1.59
N THR A 29 17.52 -2.33 -2.04
CA THR A 29 16.91 -1.72 -3.24
C THR A 29 17.08 -2.61 -4.46
N GLY A 30 18.30 -3.11 -4.70
CA GLY A 30 18.60 -3.98 -5.83
C GLY A 30 17.80 -5.28 -5.80
N VAL A 31 17.75 -5.95 -4.64
CA VAL A 31 16.95 -7.17 -4.45
C VAL A 31 15.46 -6.88 -4.65
N SER A 32 14.93 -5.79 -4.10
CA SER A 32 13.52 -5.41 -4.30
C SER A 32 13.18 -5.20 -5.78
N CYS A 33 14.03 -4.50 -6.53
CA CYS A 33 13.85 -4.34 -7.98
C CYS A 33 13.89 -5.68 -8.72
N LEU A 34 14.82 -6.57 -8.37
CA LEU A 34 14.92 -7.90 -8.96
C LEU A 34 13.69 -8.77 -8.64
N ILE A 35 13.14 -8.68 -7.43
CA ILE A 35 11.90 -9.36 -7.07
C ILE A 35 10.74 -8.84 -7.92
N CYS A 36 10.58 -7.53 -8.07
CA CYS A 36 9.52 -6.97 -8.93
C CYS A 36 9.61 -7.49 -10.36
N VAL A 37 10.81 -7.50 -10.94
CA VAL A 37 11.04 -8.01 -12.31
C VAL A 37 10.80 -9.52 -12.39
N GLY A 38 11.31 -10.29 -11.42
CA GLY A 38 11.14 -11.74 -11.37
C GLY A 38 9.68 -12.16 -11.23
N VAL A 39 8.92 -11.50 -10.36
CA VAL A 39 7.47 -11.70 -10.20
C VAL A 39 6.73 -11.38 -11.51
N PHE A 40 7.04 -10.25 -12.14
CA PHE A 40 6.42 -9.86 -13.41
C PHE A 40 6.68 -10.89 -14.52
N LEU A 41 7.93 -11.34 -14.68
CA LEU A 41 8.27 -12.38 -15.65
C LEU A 41 7.61 -13.72 -15.33
N GLY A 42 7.51 -14.07 -14.05
CA GLY A 42 6.83 -15.28 -13.57
C GLY A 42 5.34 -15.27 -13.88
N LEU A 43 4.66 -14.14 -13.71
CA LEU A 43 3.26 -13.97 -14.10
C LEU A 43 3.09 -14.07 -15.63
N GLY A 44 3.93 -13.37 -16.40
CA GLY A 44 3.83 -13.35 -17.86
C GLY A 44 4.22 -14.65 -18.58
N ALA A 45 4.85 -15.61 -17.88
CA ALA A 45 5.22 -16.90 -18.43
C ALA A 45 4.05 -17.90 -18.54
N ALA A 46 2.88 -17.55 -18.00
CA ALA A 46 1.74 -18.43 -17.90
C ALA A 46 0.53 -17.94 -18.73
N GLU A 47 -0.24 -18.86 -19.31
CA GLU A 47 -1.44 -18.52 -20.08
C GLU A 47 -2.57 -17.95 -19.19
N ASP A 48 -2.53 -18.23 -17.90
CA ASP A 48 -3.50 -17.83 -16.87
C ASP A 48 -3.00 -16.67 -15.98
N ALA A 49 -2.09 -15.85 -16.49
CA ALA A 49 -1.34 -14.80 -15.77
C ALA A 49 -2.18 -13.88 -14.87
N ASN A 50 -3.44 -13.62 -15.24
CA ASN A 50 -4.32 -12.66 -14.55
C ASN A 50 -5.40 -13.33 -13.71
N THR A 51 -5.29 -14.64 -13.45
CA THR A 51 -6.21 -15.34 -12.54
C THR A 51 -5.83 -15.09 -11.07
N TRP A 52 -6.83 -15.10 -10.18
CA TRP A 52 -6.59 -14.97 -8.73
C TRP A 52 -5.66 -16.05 -8.19
N ASP A 53 -5.72 -17.26 -8.74
CA ASP A 53 -4.85 -18.37 -8.32
C ASP A 53 -3.38 -18.05 -8.61
N ARG A 54 -3.08 -17.50 -9.80
CA ARG A 54 -1.72 -17.08 -10.17
C ARG A 54 -1.24 -15.90 -9.36
N LEU A 55 -2.06 -14.86 -9.27
CA LEU A 55 -1.71 -13.67 -8.50
C LEU A 55 -1.43 -14.00 -7.03
N SER A 56 -2.23 -14.91 -6.45
CA SER A 56 -2.06 -15.36 -5.08
C SER A 56 -0.75 -16.12 -4.84
N GLN A 57 -0.28 -16.91 -5.81
CA GLN A 57 1.02 -17.59 -5.75
C GLN A 57 2.19 -16.60 -5.63
N PHE A 58 2.05 -15.41 -6.21
CA PHE A 58 3.07 -14.35 -6.16
C PHE A 58 2.82 -13.32 -5.05
N GLY A 59 1.82 -13.54 -4.19
CA GLY A 59 1.57 -12.72 -3.02
C GLY A 59 0.66 -11.51 -3.24
N TYR A 60 -0.14 -11.50 -4.30
CA TYR A 60 -1.29 -10.60 -4.44
C TYR A 60 -2.58 -11.37 -4.15
N LEU A 61 -3.15 -11.14 -2.97
CA LEU A 61 -4.34 -11.85 -2.50
C LEU A 61 -5.61 -11.01 -2.63
N PRO A 62 -6.78 -11.66 -2.82
CA PRO A 62 -8.06 -10.98 -2.73
C PRO A 62 -8.34 -10.49 -1.30
N ALA A 63 -9.15 -9.44 -1.17
CA ALA A 63 -9.44 -8.76 0.10
C ALA A 63 -9.90 -9.70 1.22
N HIS A 64 -10.78 -10.66 0.92
CA HIS A 64 -11.30 -11.61 1.90
C HIS A 64 -10.19 -12.45 2.57
N ALA A 65 -9.18 -12.87 1.80
CA ALA A 65 -8.07 -13.67 2.30
C ALA A 65 -7.21 -12.88 3.29
N ILE A 66 -7.07 -11.56 3.05
CA ILE A 66 -6.33 -10.66 3.94
C ILE A 66 -7.10 -10.43 5.23
N TRP A 67 -8.41 -10.15 5.14
CA TRP A 67 -9.28 -10.04 6.31
C TRP A 67 -9.36 -11.33 7.13
N ASP A 68 -9.03 -12.47 6.53
CA ASP A 68 -8.90 -13.77 7.19
C ASP A 68 -7.53 -14.03 7.84
N GLY A 69 -6.65 -13.04 7.84
CA GLY A 69 -5.38 -13.07 8.58
C GLY A 69 -4.15 -13.18 7.69
N GLN A 70 -4.29 -13.22 6.36
CA GLN A 70 -3.15 -13.23 5.43
C GLN A 70 -2.57 -11.82 5.20
N TYR A 71 -2.34 -11.09 6.30
CA TYR A 71 -1.88 -9.69 6.27
C TYR A 71 -0.51 -9.48 5.62
N TRP A 72 0.28 -10.55 5.45
CA TRP A 72 1.55 -10.51 4.72
C TRP A 72 1.37 -10.03 3.27
N ALA A 73 0.19 -10.22 2.69
CA ALA A 73 -0.14 -9.75 1.34
C ALA A 73 -0.14 -8.22 1.20
N LEU A 74 -0.35 -7.48 2.31
CA LEU A 74 -0.24 -6.02 2.36
C LEU A 74 1.21 -5.52 2.18
N ILE A 75 2.19 -6.43 2.30
CA ILE A 75 3.60 -6.12 2.01
C ILE A 75 3.98 -6.68 0.65
N THR A 76 3.58 -7.92 0.34
CA THR A 76 4.00 -8.58 -0.90
C THR A 76 3.35 -8.01 -2.16
N SER A 77 2.15 -7.42 -2.06
CA SER A 77 1.49 -6.75 -3.19
C SER A 77 2.34 -5.64 -3.79
N ALA A 78 3.24 -5.02 -3.01
CA ALA A 78 4.20 -4.02 -3.47
C ALA A 78 5.17 -4.54 -4.55
N PHE A 79 5.38 -5.85 -4.65
CA PHE A 79 6.27 -6.45 -5.63
C PHE A 79 5.55 -6.93 -6.89
N VAL A 80 4.23 -7.00 -6.87
CA VAL A 80 3.43 -7.55 -7.98
C VAL A 80 3.08 -6.42 -8.96
N HIS A 81 3.27 -6.64 -10.25
CA HIS A 81 2.92 -5.69 -11.32
C HIS A 81 2.36 -6.49 -12.52
N ILE A 82 1.35 -5.95 -13.21
CA ILE A 82 0.71 -6.61 -14.37
C ILE A 82 1.15 -5.95 -15.67
N GLU A 83 1.32 -4.63 -15.67
CA GLU A 83 1.66 -3.86 -16.87
C GLU A 83 3.16 -3.52 -16.92
N ILE A 84 3.79 -3.70 -18.08
CA ILE A 84 5.23 -3.44 -18.24
C ILE A 84 5.61 -1.97 -18.01
N TRP A 85 4.74 -1.01 -18.39
CA TRP A 85 4.95 0.41 -18.10
C TRP A 85 4.85 0.72 -16.61
N HIS A 86 3.91 0.09 -15.91
CA HIS A 86 3.75 0.25 -14.47
C HIS A 86 4.96 -0.33 -13.71
N LEU A 87 5.44 -1.51 -14.11
CA LEU A 87 6.68 -2.09 -13.61
C LEU A 87 7.87 -1.16 -13.87
N ALA A 88 8.05 -0.71 -15.12
CA ALA A 88 9.21 0.08 -15.51
C ALA A 88 9.30 1.38 -14.71
N LEU A 89 8.18 2.09 -14.54
CA LEU A 89 8.11 3.31 -13.74
C LEU A 89 8.45 3.06 -12.27
N ASN A 90 7.88 2.01 -11.66
CA ASN A 90 8.14 1.68 -10.26
C ASN A 90 9.57 1.23 -10.03
N VAL A 91 10.10 0.32 -10.85
CA VAL A 91 11.49 -0.16 -10.71
C VAL A 91 12.48 0.99 -10.93
N TYR A 92 12.21 1.89 -11.87
CA TYR A 92 13.02 3.08 -12.07
C TYR A 92 13.06 3.96 -10.80
N TRP A 93 11.91 4.29 -10.23
CA TRP A 93 11.87 5.16 -9.03
C TRP A 93 12.30 4.46 -7.74
N LEU A 94 12.03 3.16 -7.60
CA LEU A 94 12.58 2.34 -6.53
C LEU A 94 14.11 2.38 -6.59
N TRP A 95 14.70 2.21 -7.77
CA TRP A 95 16.15 2.30 -7.92
C TRP A 95 16.67 3.70 -7.65
N VAL A 96 16.09 4.72 -8.29
CA VAL A 96 16.57 6.11 -8.18
C VAL A 96 16.44 6.63 -6.75
N LEU A 97 15.24 6.60 -6.15
CA LEU A 97 15.05 7.11 -4.79
C LEU A 97 15.57 6.14 -3.74
N GLY A 98 15.26 4.85 -3.88
CA GLY A 98 15.61 3.82 -2.90
C GLY A 98 17.11 3.68 -2.70
N SER A 99 17.92 3.70 -3.77
CA SER A 99 19.37 3.58 -3.64
C SER A 99 19.99 4.74 -2.84
N ARG A 100 19.49 5.98 -3.03
CA ARG A 100 19.96 7.15 -2.27
C ARG A 100 19.49 7.07 -0.83
N LEU A 101 18.23 6.71 -0.62
CA LEU A 101 17.66 6.60 0.71
C LEU A 101 18.40 5.52 1.52
N GLU A 102 18.60 4.34 0.95
CA GLU A 102 19.32 3.22 1.58
C GLU A 102 20.75 3.59 1.95
N ARG A 103 21.50 4.26 1.07
CA ARG A 103 22.85 4.74 1.39
C ARG A 103 22.86 5.76 2.52
N SER A 104 21.84 6.60 2.61
CA SER A 104 21.75 7.65 3.62
C SER A 104 21.34 7.13 5.01
N ILE A 105 20.46 6.12 5.09
CA ILE A 105 19.92 5.63 6.37
C ILE A 105 20.41 4.23 6.76
N GLY A 106 21.11 3.53 5.86
CA GLY A 106 21.58 2.16 6.03
C GLY A 106 20.51 1.10 5.69
N SER A 107 20.97 -0.06 5.21
CA SER A 107 20.12 -1.13 4.68
C SER A 107 19.08 -1.67 5.67
N LEU A 108 19.40 -1.79 6.97
CA LEU A 108 18.44 -2.30 7.96
C LEU A 108 17.27 -1.35 8.17
N LEU A 109 17.55 -0.04 8.36
CA LEU A 109 16.51 0.95 8.54
C LEU A 109 15.71 1.15 7.26
N PHE A 110 16.36 1.06 6.10
CA PHE A 110 15.69 1.09 4.80
C PHE A 110 14.74 -0.10 4.60
N LEU A 111 15.16 -1.33 4.95
CA LEU A 111 14.31 -2.50 4.87
C LEU A 111 13.06 -2.37 5.76
N LEU A 112 13.24 -1.91 7.00
CA LEU A 112 12.11 -1.66 7.90
C LEU A 112 11.20 -0.56 7.36
N PHE A 113 11.77 0.52 6.86
CA PHE A 113 11.00 1.62 6.26
C PHE A 113 10.22 1.14 5.03
N PHE A 114 10.85 0.38 4.12
CA PHE A 114 10.19 -0.24 2.97
C PHE A 114 9.00 -1.09 3.41
N ALA A 115 9.20 -2.02 4.35
CA ALA A 115 8.17 -2.96 4.77
C ALA A 115 6.98 -2.25 5.45
N ILE A 116 7.27 -1.27 6.31
CA ILE A 116 6.21 -0.49 6.98
C ILE A 116 5.51 0.44 5.98
N SER A 117 6.22 1.05 5.04
CA SER A 117 5.61 1.86 3.97
C SER A 117 4.69 1.02 3.08
N ALA A 118 5.11 -0.19 2.71
CA ALA A 118 4.28 -1.12 1.95
C ALA A 118 3.00 -1.44 2.73
N PHE A 119 3.15 -1.89 3.98
CA PHE A 119 2.04 -2.21 4.86
C PHE A 119 1.07 -1.03 5.05
N VAL A 120 1.57 0.16 5.38
CA VAL A 120 0.73 1.36 5.58
C VAL A 120 -0.01 1.71 4.30
N SER A 121 0.71 1.80 3.18
CA SER A 121 0.13 2.24 1.91
C SER A 121 -0.95 1.28 1.40
N SER A 122 -0.68 -0.03 1.41
CA SER A 122 -1.66 -1.05 1.00
C SER A 122 -2.81 -1.21 1.98
N SER A 123 -2.61 -0.98 3.28
CA SER A 123 -3.72 -1.01 4.25
C SER A 123 -4.73 0.11 4.02
N PHE A 124 -4.24 1.32 3.70
CA PHE A 124 -5.12 2.45 3.36
C PHE A 124 -5.83 2.22 2.01
N GLU A 125 -5.14 1.63 1.05
CA GLU A 125 -5.75 1.24 -0.22
C GLU A 125 -6.89 0.24 -0.02
N LEU A 126 -6.63 -0.85 0.72
CA LEU A 126 -7.62 -1.88 1.03
C LEU A 126 -8.83 -1.32 1.78
N ALA A 127 -8.59 -0.41 2.73
CA ALA A 127 -9.65 0.17 3.53
C ALA A 127 -10.56 1.13 2.74
N LEU A 128 -10.09 1.72 1.63
CA LEU A 128 -10.82 2.79 0.92
C LEU A 128 -11.25 2.43 -0.50
N SER A 129 -10.62 1.45 -1.13
CA SER A 129 -10.93 0.99 -2.49
C SER A 129 -11.48 -0.44 -2.56
N ASP A 130 -11.53 -1.15 -1.42
CA ASP A 130 -11.84 -2.59 -1.38
C ASP A 130 -10.82 -3.49 -2.15
N SER A 131 -9.72 -2.90 -2.62
CA SER A 131 -8.61 -3.56 -3.31
C SER A 131 -7.30 -3.32 -2.57
N THR A 132 -6.39 -4.29 -2.60
CA THR A 132 -5.12 -4.22 -1.86
C THR A 132 -4.11 -3.25 -2.45
N GLY A 133 -4.40 -2.77 -3.67
CA GLY A 133 -3.45 -2.04 -4.50
C GLY A 133 -2.35 -2.96 -5.03
N ILE A 134 -2.04 -2.82 -6.32
CA ILE A 134 -0.97 -3.56 -6.94
C ILE A 134 0.23 -2.64 -7.18
N GLY A 135 1.44 -3.12 -6.88
CA GLY A 135 2.69 -2.45 -7.22
C GLY A 135 3.29 -1.57 -6.13
N ALA A 136 4.52 -1.12 -6.38
CA ALA A 136 5.37 -0.46 -5.38
C ALA A 136 5.06 1.03 -5.18
N SER A 137 4.04 1.59 -5.83
CA SER A 137 3.90 3.04 -5.94
C SER A 137 3.70 3.73 -4.59
N GLY A 138 2.98 3.11 -3.65
CA GLY A 138 2.84 3.63 -2.28
C GLY A 138 4.18 3.74 -1.54
N VAL A 139 5.05 2.75 -1.72
CA VAL A 139 6.43 2.74 -1.17
C VAL A 139 7.28 3.82 -1.83
N VAL A 140 7.21 3.94 -3.16
CA VAL A 140 7.91 4.98 -3.92
C VAL A 140 7.47 6.39 -3.45
N TYR A 141 6.18 6.59 -3.21
CA TYR A 141 5.66 7.83 -2.66
C TYR A 141 6.07 8.08 -1.20
N ALA A 142 6.27 7.03 -0.40
CA ALA A 142 6.88 7.16 0.92
C ALA A 142 8.36 7.58 0.84
N PHE A 143 9.12 7.05 -0.11
CA PHE A 143 10.49 7.49 -0.35
C PHE A 143 10.52 8.97 -0.76
N PHE A 144 9.66 9.34 -1.69
CA PHE A 144 9.48 10.72 -2.11
C PHE A 144 9.14 11.65 -0.95
N GLY A 145 8.13 11.32 -0.14
CA GLY A 145 7.72 12.12 1.03
C GLY A 145 8.84 12.28 2.05
N PHE A 146 9.56 11.19 2.36
CA PHE A 146 10.70 11.22 3.27
C PHE A 146 11.80 12.15 2.74
N MET A 147 12.20 11.94 1.49
CA MET A 147 13.31 12.66 0.90
C MET A 147 12.97 14.13 0.65
N TRP A 148 11.72 14.48 0.30
CA TRP A 148 11.29 15.87 0.15
C TRP A 148 11.49 16.63 1.46
N VAL A 149 11.03 16.10 2.59
CA VAL A 149 11.20 16.76 3.89
C VAL A 149 12.67 16.81 4.33
N ALA A 150 13.41 15.72 4.11
CA ALA A 150 14.79 15.60 4.55
C ALA A 150 15.83 16.23 3.60
N ARG A 151 15.44 16.71 2.41
CA ARG A 151 16.40 17.11 1.35
C ARG A 151 17.43 18.15 1.78
N GLY A 152 17.06 19.09 2.64
CA GLY A 152 17.99 20.12 3.14
C GLY A 152 19.03 19.60 4.14
N LYS A 153 19.02 18.30 4.46
CA LYS A 153 19.96 17.64 5.37
C LYS A 153 20.88 16.64 4.68
N TYR A 154 20.55 16.19 3.47
CA TYR A 154 21.26 15.15 2.75
C TYR A 154 21.48 15.56 1.28
N THR A 155 22.74 15.73 0.88
CA THR A 155 23.12 16.11 -0.49
C THR A 155 22.60 15.13 -1.54
N LEU A 156 22.67 13.82 -1.25
CA LEU A 156 22.14 12.77 -2.12
C LEU A 156 20.64 12.93 -2.43
N PHE A 157 19.87 13.55 -1.52
CA PHE A 157 18.43 13.75 -1.74
C PHE A 157 18.18 14.98 -2.62
N GLU A 158 18.94 16.05 -2.40
CA GLU A 158 18.88 17.25 -3.23
C GLU A 158 19.21 16.95 -4.71
N GLU A 159 20.21 16.10 -4.95
CA GLU A 159 20.61 15.69 -6.31
C GLU A 159 19.51 14.97 -7.09
N VAL A 160 18.69 14.15 -6.43
CA VAL A 160 17.63 13.38 -7.11
C VAL A 160 16.24 13.99 -7.00
N LEU A 161 16.05 14.97 -6.12
CA LEU A 161 14.81 15.74 -5.99
C LEU A 161 14.99 17.23 -6.32
N PRO A 162 15.48 17.58 -7.52
CA PRO A 162 15.34 18.93 -8.05
C PRO A 162 13.86 19.27 -8.26
N ALA A 163 13.57 20.57 -8.46
CA ALA A 163 12.21 21.09 -8.53
C ALA A 163 11.34 20.40 -9.61
N ASN A 164 11.92 20.06 -10.76
CA ASN A 164 11.25 19.32 -11.82
C ASN A 164 10.83 17.92 -11.39
N THR A 165 11.66 17.19 -10.63
CA THR A 165 11.27 15.87 -10.09
C THR A 165 10.14 16.03 -9.08
N ILE A 166 10.19 17.04 -8.22
CA ILE A 166 9.09 17.30 -7.26
C ILE A 166 7.78 17.56 -8.01
N TRP A 167 7.81 18.44 -9.02
CA TRP A 167 6.63 18.73 -9.82
C TRP A 167 6.18 17.54 -10.67
N LEU A 168 7.08 16.65 -11.07
CA LEU A 168 6.71 15.39 -11.71
C LEU A 168 5.89 14.51 -10.76
N PHE A 169 6.34 14.30 -9.52
CA PHE A 169 5.61 13.50 -8.54
C PHE A 169 4.27 14.13 -8.15
N VAL A 170 4.26 15.44 -7.91
CA VAL A 170 3.01 16.17 -7.59
C VAL A 170 2.06 16.15 -8.78
N GLY A 171 2.56 16.41 -10.00
CA GLY A 171 1.75 16.36 -11.22
C GLY A 171 1.22 14.95 -11.49
N TRP A 172 2.03 13.92 -11.25
CA TRP A 172 1.63 12.52 -11.40
C TRP A 172 0.50 12.15 -10.42
N LEU A 173 0.56 12.59 -9.16
CA LEU A 173 -0.57 12.45 -8.21
C LEU A 173 -1.87 13.05 -8.76
N PHE A 174 -1.80 14.27 -9.32
CA PHE A 174 -2.98 14.90 -9.89
C PHE A 174 -3.52 14.15 -11.12
N VAL A 175 -2.64 13.60 -11.95
CA VAL A 175 -3.04 12.74 -13.08
C VAL A 175 -3.73 11.48 -12.56
N CYS A 176 -3.12 10.77 -11.62
CA CYS A 176 -3.70 9.56 -11.01
C CYS A 176 -5.09 9.84 -10.41
N LEU A 177 -5.21 10.90 -9.61
CA LEU A 177 -6.48 11.31 -9.02
C LEU A 177 -7.53 11.67 -10.08
N SER A 178 -7.14 12.42 -11.13
CA SER A 178 -8.05 12.82 -12.19
C SER A 178 -8.56 11.62 -13.01
N LEU A 179 -7.70 10.63 -13.28
CA LEU A 179 -8.08 9.43 -14.01
C LEU A 179 -9.06 8.56 -13.22
N SER A 180 -8.88 8.45 -11.91
CA SER A 180 -9.79 7.71 -11.05
C SER A 180 -11.12 8.43 -10.86
N LEU A 181 -11.12 9.75 -10.68
CA LEU A 181 -12.36 10.54 -10.62
C LEU A 181 -13.16 10.53 -11.92
N ALA A 182 -12.49 10.33 -13.06
CA ALA A 182 -13.12 10.24 -14.36
C ALA A 182 -13.59 8.82 -14.72
N ASP A 183 -13.43 7.85 -13.81
CA ASP A 183 -13.75 6.42 -14.03
C ASP A 183 -13.03 5.83 -15.27
N ILE A 184 -11.85 6.38 -15.60
CA ILE A 184 -11.02 5.92 -16.72
C ILE A 184 -10.07 4.82 -16.24
N TRP A 185 -9.46 5.04 -15.08
CA TRP A 185 -8.54 4.09 -14.48
C TRP A 185 -8.57 4.20 -12.95
N GLU A 186 -8.87 3.09 -12.30
CA GLU A 186 -8.75 2.96 -10.86
C GLU A 186 -7.27 2.89 -10.45
N VAL A 187 -6.79 3.99 -9.88
CA VAL A 187 -5.41 4.12 -9.40
C VAL A 187 -5.44 4.20 -7.88
N GLY A 188 -4.48 3.53 -7.24
CA GLY A 188 -4.37 3.46 -5.79
C GLY A 188 -3.97 4.79 -5.13
N ASN A 189 -4.87 5.77 -5.19
CA ASN A 189 -4.63 7.12 -4.67
C ASN A 189 -4.49 7.11 -3.14
N ALA A 190 -5.24 6.24 -2.44
CA ALA A 190 -5.11 6.09 -1.00
C ALA A 190 -3.72 5.59 -0.61
N SER A 191 -3.16 4.64 -1.38
CA SER A 191 -1.78 4.18 -1.27
C SER A 191 -0.77 5.31 -1.46
N HIS A 192 -0.95 6.17 -2.47
CA HIS A 192 -0.02 7.28 -2.73
C HIS A 192 -0.03 8.32 -1.61
N PHE A 193 -1.22 8.80 -1.21
CA PHE A 193 -1.32 9.82 -0.16
C PHE A 193 -0.79 9.31 1.18
N SER A 194 -1.22 8.12 1.61
CA SER A 194 -0.76 7.52 2.87
C SER A 194 0.75 7.28 2.86
N GLY A 195 1.31 6.84 1.72
CA GLY A 195 2.75 6.72 1.50
C GLY A 195 3.49 8.04 1.74
N ILE A 196 3.08 9.13 1.05
CA ILE A 196 3.69 10.46 1.22
C ILE A 196 3.64 10.92 2.67
N PHE A 197 2.46 10.89 3.29
CA PHE A 197 2.29 11.36 4.67
C PHE A 197 3.11 10.53 5.66
N PHE A 198 3.16 9.22 5.48
CA PHE A 198 3.99 8.34 6.32
C PHE A 198 5.48 8.67 6.15
N GLY A 199 5.99 8.70 4.91
CA GLY A 199 7.39 9.03 4.67
C GLY A 199 7.81 10.41 5.17
N ALA A 200 6.99 11.43 4.88
CA ALA A 200 7.22 12.81 5.31
C ALA A 200 7.22 12.94 6.84
N SER A 201 6.32 12.24 7.54
CA SER A 201 6.25 12.26 9.00
C SER A 201 7.45 11.57 9.65
N ILE A 202 7.92 10.44 9.12
CA ILE A 202 9.17 9.81 9.60
C ILE A 202 10.36 10.77 9.40
N ALA A 203 10.50 11.37 8.21
CA ALA A 203 11.57 12.33 7.96
C ALA A 203 11.50 13.56 8.87
N ALA A 204 10.31 14.13 9.10
CA ALA A 204 10.12 15.27 9.98
C ALA A 204 10.47 14.92 11.44
N ALA A 205 10.09 13.74 11.92
CA ALA A 205 10.45 13.27 13.26
C ALA A 205 11.98 13.21 13.47
N CYS A 206 12.70 12.75 12.45
CA CYS A 206 14.16 12.63 12.47
C CYS A 206 14.88 13.97 12.29
N THR A 207 14.38 14.85 11.41
CA THR A 207 15.16 16.01 10.91
C THR A 207 14.67 17.37 11.40
N LEU A 208 13.40 17.51 11.77
CA LEU A 208 12.76 18.79 12.11
C LEU A 208 12.43 18.87 13.62
N ARG A 209 13.38 19.37 14.43
CA ARG A 209 13.23 19.45 15.90
C ARG A 209 11.91 20.08 16.39
N PRO A 210 11.44 21.23 15.85
CA PRO A 210 10.21 21.87 16.33
C PRO A 210 8.94 21.04 16.07
N TYR A 211 8.93 20.22 15.02
CA TYR A 211 7.77 19.44 14.59
C TYR A 211 7.85 17.97 14.97
N ARG A 212 8.89 17.55 15.71
CA ARG A 212 9.16 16.14 16.01
C ARG A 212 7.98 15.43 16.66
N VAL A 213 7.36 16.04 17.69
CA VAL A 213 6.26 15.40 18.42
C VAL A 213 5.05 15.20 17.52
N LEU A 214 4.66 16.23 16.77
CA LEU A 214 3.56 16.14 15.80
C LEU A 214 3.85 15.06 14.76
N ALA A 215 5.06 15.02 14.23
CA ALA A 215 5.47 14.05 13.21
C ALA A 215 5.42 12.60 13.73
N VAL A 216 5.88 12.36 14.96
CA VAL A 216 5.75 11.04 15.62
C VAL A 216 4.29 10.65 15.82
N ILE A 217 3.44 11.59 16.25
CA ILE A 217 1.99 11.35 16.39
C ILE A 217 1.35 11.02 15.05
N THR A 218 1.71 11.73 13.98
CA THR A 218 1.19 11.45 12.63
C THR A 218 1.60 10.06 12.15
N ALA A 219 2.89 9.72 12.22
CA ALA A 219 3.38 8.40 11.83
C ALA A 219 2.74 7.28 12.66
N GLY A 220 2.62 7.48 13.98
CA GLY A 220 1.99 6.54 14.90
C GLY A 220 0.50 6.36 14.61
N THR A 221 -0.22 7.44 14.30
CA THR A 221 -1.64 7.40 13.92
C THR A 221 -1.85 6.65 12.62
N LEU A 222 -1.02 6.89 11.60
CA LEU A 222 -1.10 6.17 10.32
C LEU A 222 -0.90 4.67 10.53
N LEU A 223 0.13 4.28 11.29
CA LEU A 223 0.39 2.87 11.60
C LEU A 223 -0.72 2.24 12.44
N ALA A 224 -1.23 2.94 13.44
CA ALA A 224 -2.34 2.46 14.27
C ALA A 224 -3.63 2.29 13.44
N ALA A 225 -3.91 3.21 12.51
CA ALA A 225 -5.04 3.08 11.59
C ALA A 225 -4.87 1.86 10.67
N SER A 226 -3.68 1.65 10.09
CA SER A 226 -3.40 0.45 9.27
C SER A 226 -3.62 -0.86 10.04
N LEU A 227 -3.19 -0.92 11.30
CA LEU A 227 -3.42 -2.08 12.17
C LEU A 227 -4.90 -2.25 12.53
N MET A 228 -5.63 -1.15 12.74
CA MET A 228 -7.07 -1.19 12.99
C MET A 228 -7.82 -1.74 11.77
N PHE A 229 -7.47 -1.31 10.55
CA PHE A 229 -8.12 -1.77 9.33
C PHE A 229 -8.04 -3.29 9.15
N CYS A 230 -6.93 -3.92 9.56
CA CYS A 230 -6.74 -5.37 9.54
C CYS A 230 -7.87 -6.17 10.22
N VAL A 231 -8.52 -5.58 11.23
CA VAL A 231 -9.54 -6.26 12.05
C VAL A 231 -10.88 -5.55 12.05
N TRP A 232 -10.92 -4.28 11.67
CA TRP A 232 -12.11 -3.45 11.75
C TRP A 232 -12.15 -2.39 10.64
N CYS A 233 -12.98 -2.65 9.64
CA CYS A 233 -13.18 -1.76 8.49
C CYS A 233 -14.66 -1.74 8.06
N PRO A 234 -15.60 -1.31 8.92
CA PRO A 234 -17.05 -1.44 8.68
C PRO A 234 -17.61 -0.55 7.55
N TRP A 235 -16.78 0.25 6.90
CA TRP A 235 -17.15 1.01 5.70
C TRP A 235 -16.71 0.32 4.40
N SER A 236 -15.90 -0.74 4.48
CA SER A 236 -15.46 -1.51 3.32
C SER A 236 -16.51 -2.56 2.94
N VAL A 237 -16.88 -2.60 1.66
CA VAL A 237 -17.87 -3.55 1.11
C VAL A 237 -17.33 -4.97 1.22
N THR A 238 -16.05 -5.18 0.92
CA THR A 238 -15.42 -6.50 0.98
C THR A 238 -15.23 -6.99 2.42
N TRP A 239 -14.94 -6.09 3.36
CA TRP A 239 -14.85 -6.44 4.79
C TRP A 239 -16.21 -6.88 5.34
N LEU A 240 -17.28 -6.12 5.04
CA LEU A 240 -18.64 -6.47 5.43
C LEU A 240 -19.09 -7.78 4.77
N SER A 241 -18.78 -7.98 3.49
CA SER A 241 -19.08 -9.22 2.76
C SER A 241 -18.39 -10.43 3.40
N ASN A 242 -17.10 -10.32 3.73
CA ASN A 242 -16.36 -11.38 4.41
C ASN A 242 -16.92 -11.67 5.80
N ARG A 243 -17.21 -10.63 6.59
CA ARG A 243 -17.80 -10.77 7.93
C ARG A 243 -19.16 -11.46 7.88
N ALA A 244 -20.04 -11.03 6.98
CA ALA A 244 -21.39 -11.58 6.83
C ALA A 244 -21.34 -13.05 6.40
N TYR A 245 -20.55 -13.37 5.38
CA TYR A 245 -20.37 -14.73 4.91
C TYR A 245 -19.81 -15.67 5.99
N LYS A 246 -18.78 -15.24 6.72
CA LYS A 246 -18.20 -16.07 7.80
C LYS A 246 -19.15 -16.29 8.96
N ALA A 247 -19.97 -15.31 9.31
CA ALA A 247 -21.02 -15.49 10.29
C ALA A 247 -22.08 -16.49 9.81
N HIS A 248 -22.50 -16.36 8.54
CA HIS A 248 -23.47 -17.23 7.90
C HIS A 248 -23.02 -18.70 7.90
N VAL A 249 -21.81 -18.96 7.38
CA VAL A 249 -21.24 -20.32 7.31
C VAL A 249 -21.02 -20.92 8.70
N ALA A 250 -20.74 -20.10 9.70
CA ALA A 250 -20.60 -20.55 11.08
C ALA A 250 -21.94 -20.72 11.83
N GLY A 251 -23.08 -20.56 11.15
CA GLY A 251 -24.42 -20.69 11.74
C GLY A 251 -24.81 -19.55 12.68
N ARG A 252 -24.03 -18.46 12.73
CA ARG A 252 -24.36 -17.24 13.49
C ARG A 252 -25.24 -16.34 12.64
N TYR A 253 -26.46 -16.79 12.38
CA TYR A 253 -27.36 -16.14 11.42
C TYR A 253 -27.78 -14.73 11.83
N LEU A 254 -27.94 -14.44 13.12
CA LEU A 254 -28.24 -13.08 13.59
C LEU A 254 -27.09 -12.10 13.29
N ASP A 255 -25.84 -12.50 13.55
CA ASP A 255 -24.65 -11.70 13.22
C ASP A 255 -24.52 -11.50 11.69
N ALA A 256 -24.86 -12.54 10.92
CA ALA A 256 -24.85 -12.48 9.47
C ALA A 256 -25.91 -11.48 8.95
N ILE A 257 -27.14 -11.53 9.48
CA ILE A 257 -28.22 -10.60 9.15
C ILE A 257 -27.80 -9.16 9.44
N GLU A 258 -27.17 -8.90 10.59
CA GLU A 258 -26.66 -7.57 10.93
C GLU A 258 -25.63 -7.09 9.90
N ALA A 259 -24.64 -7.92 9.58
CA ALA A 259 -23.58 -7.57 8.64
C ALA A 259 -24.10 -7.38 7.21
N TYR A 260 -25.01 -8.25 6.73
CA TYR A 260 -25.67 -8.04 5.43
C TYR A 260 -26.51 -6.76 5.42
N SER A 261 -27.16 -6.41 6.54
CA SER A 261 -27.94 -5.17 6.63
C SER A 261 -27.05 -3.93 6.56
N GLN A 262 -25.88 -3.96 7.18
CA GLN A 262 -24.87 -2.90 7.04
C GLN A 262 -24.35 -2.81 5.60
N LEU A 263 -24.12 -3.95 4.96
CA LEU A 263 -23.69 -4.03 3.56
C LEU A 263 -24.73 -3.44 2.60
N ILE A 264 -26.01 -3.79 2.78
CA ILE A 264 -27.13 -3.25 1.97
C ILE A 264 -27.31 -1.74 2.18
N GLN A 265 -27.06 -1.22 3.39
CA GLN A 265 -27.06 0.23 3.63
C GLN A 265 -25.94 0.95 2.85
N ARG A 266 -24.83 0.27 2.57
CA ARG A 266 -23.70 0.80 1.80
C ARG A 266 -23.91 0.66 0.31
N GLU A 267 -24.35 -0.52 -0.12
CA GLU A 267 -24.60 -0.87 -1.50
C GLU A 267 -26.04 -1.37 -1.68
N PRO A 268 -27.02 -0.45 -1.83
CA PRO A 268 -28.44 -0.79 -1.92
C PRO A 268 -28.83 -1.65 -3.12
N GLU A 269 -27.96 -1.74 -4.13
CA GLU A 269 -28.17 -2.51 -5.35
C GLU A 269 -27.37 -3.84 -5.34
N TYR A 270 -26.77 -4.22 -4.21
CA TYR A 270 -25.97 -5.43 -4.14
C TYR A 270 -26.82 -6.69 -3.92
N ALA A 271 -27.32 -7.26 -5.03
CA ALA A 271 -28.21 -8.43 -5.06
C ALA A 271 -27.70 -9.61 -4.19
N TRP A 272 -26.38 -9.87 -4.22
CA TRP A 272 -25.76 -10.93 -3.42
C TRP A 272 -26.01 -10.76 -1.92
N ALA A 273 -26.00 -9.53 -1.39
CA ALA A 273 -26.24 -9.28 0.03
C ALA A 273 -27.69 -9.60 0.43
N PHE A 274 -28.67 -9.20 -0.39
CA PHE A 274 -30.09 -9.54 -0.18
C PHE A 274 -30.30 -11.06 -0.23
N GLN A 275 -29.75 -11.72 -1.26
CA GLN A 275 -29.87 -13.17 -1.42
C GLN A 275 -29.34 -13.90 -0.17
N ASN A 276 -28.14 -13.56 0.30
CA ASN A 276 -27.58 -14.29 1.44
C ASN A 276 -28.22 -13.89 2.78
N ARG A 277 -28.74 -12.67 2.92
CA ARG A 277 -29.55 -12.28 4.07
C ARG A 277 -30.87 -13.04 4.11
N SER A 278 -31.49 -13.29 2.95
CA SER A 278 -32.71 -14.11 2.86
C SER A 278 -32.49 -15.53 3.40
N TYR A 279 -31.39 -16.18 3.01
CA TYR A 279 -31.03 -17.51 3.55
C TYR A 279 -30.79 -17.47 5.06
N ALA A 280 -30.20 -16.38 5.58
CA ALA A 280 -30.01 -16.22 7.01
C ALA A 280 -31.35 -16.02 7.76
N TYR A 281 -32.29 -15.26 7.18
CA TYR A 281 -33.65 -15.10 7.72
C TYR A 281 -34.43 -16.41 7.74
N GLN A 282 -34.36 -17.19 6.66
CA GLN A 282 -34.97 -18.52 6.59
C GLN A 282 -34.42 -19.44 7.69
N ALA A 283 -33.11 -19.41 7.93
CA ALA A 283 -32.47 -20.22 8.96
C ALA A 283 -32.89 -19.85 10.41
N VAL A 284 -33.32 -18.60 10.64
CA VAL A 284 -33.90 -18.17 11.94
C VAL A 284 -35.43 -18.27 11.98
N GLY A 285 -36.06 -18.75 10.91
CA GLY A 285 -37.51 -18.95 10.80
C GLY A 285 -38.32 -17.70 10.42
N ASP A 286 -37.68 -16.60 10.02
CA ASP A 286 -38.34 -15.38 9.56
C ASP A 286 -38.57 -15.44 8.04
N ASN A 287 -39.51 -16.28 7.63
CA ASN A 287 -39.79 -16.52 6.21
C ASN A 287 -40.32 -15.28 5.48
N ASP A 288 -41.04 -14.39 6.18
CA ASP A 288 -41.59 -13.17 5.59
C ASP A 288 -40.46 -12.20 5.16
N GLN A 289 -39.43 -12.04 6.00
CA GLN A 289 -38.26 -11.24 5.63
C GLN A 289 -37.42 -11.94 4.56
N ALA A 290 -37.30 -13.26 4.64
CA ALA A 290 -36.56 -14.03 3.65
C ALA A 290 -37.15 -13.89 2.24
N GLU A 291 -38.48 -14.01 2.10
CA GLU A 291 -39.17 -13.84 0.81
C GLU A 291 -38.97 -12.42 0.26
N ARG A 292 -39.16 -11.38 1.08
CA ARG A 292 -38.94 -9.97 0.67
C ARG A 292 -37.51 -9.70 0.18
N ASP A 293 -36.52 -10.22 0.89
CA ASP A 293 -35.11 -10.06 0.50
C ASP A 293 -34.81 -10.83 -0.80
N MET A 294 -35.35 -12.04 -0.97
CA MET A 294 -35.16 -12.81 -2.19
C MET A 294 -35.84 -12.15 -3.40
N GLU A 295 -37.06 -11.62 -3.24
CA GLU A 295 -37.73 -10.85 -4.28
C GLU A 295 -36.88 -9.64 -4.71
N THR A 296 -36.31 -8.91 -3.75
CA THR A 296 -35.42 -7.78 -4.02
C THR A 296 -34.15 -8.25 -4.74
N ALA A 297 -33.55 -9.35 -4.30
CA ALA A 297 -32.37 -9.92 -4.96
C ALA A 297 -32.64 -10.28 -6.42
N ILE A 298 -33.79 -10.91 -6.72
CA ILE A 298 -34.20 -11.28 -8.09
C ILE A 298 -34.53 -10.05 -8.94
N GLN A 299 -35.10 -9.00 -8.35
CA GLN A 299 -35.34 -7.74 -9.06
C GLN A 299 -34.03 -7.07 -9.49
N LEU A 300 -33.00 -7.13 -8.64
CA LEU A 300 -31.66 -6.59 -8.93
C LEU A 300 -30.87 -7.49 -9.89
N ASP A 301 -30.96 -8.81 -9.73
CA ASP A 301 -30.33 -9.81 -10.60
C ASP A 301 -31.35 -10.91 -11.00
N PRO A 302 -31.99 -10.77 -12.18
CA PRO A 302 -32.98 -11.72 -12.68
C PRO A 302 -32.43 -13.12 -13.00
N SER A 303 -31.10 -13.34 -12.93
CA SER A 303 -30.50 -14.67 -13.10
C SER A 303 -30.62 -15.54 -11.84
N LEU A 304 -30.91 -14.93 -10.69
CA LEU A 304 -31.12 -15.62 -9.43
C LEU A 304 -32.45 -16.41 -9.44
N LYS A 305 -32.46 -17.54 -8.72
CA LYS A 305 -33.65 -18.39 -8.59
C LYS A 305 -34.39 -18.09 -7.28
N PRO A 306 -35.74 -18.17 -7.26
CA PRO A 306 -36.53 -18.14 -6.03
C PRO A 306 -36.12 -19.25 -5.07
N MET A 307 -36.40 -19.06 -3.78
CA MET A 307 -36.28 -20.14 -2.81
C MET A 307 -37.36 -21.20 -3.08
N GLU A 308 -36.94 -22.47 -3.18
CA GLU A 308 -37.84 -23.64 -3.26
C GLU A 308 -38.20 -24.17 -1.87
#